data_AF-A0A821NQU1-F1
#
_entry.id   AF-A0A821NQU1-F1
#
_cell.length_a   1.000
_cell.length_b   1.000
_cell.length_c   1.000
_cell.angle_alpha   90.00
_cell.angle_beta   90.00
_cell.angle_gamma   90.00
#
_symmetry.space_group_name_H-M   'P 1'
#
loop_
_entity.id
_entity.type
_entity.pdbx_description
1 polymer ?
#
loop_
_entity_poly.entity_id
_entity_poly.type
_entity_poly.pdbx_seq_one_letter_code
_entity_poly.pdbx_strand_id
1 'polypeptide(L)'
;MDVDSASLTWVLISAALVWIMIPGIGLFYSGMTKRKSALSLLWLSLMTTAVTSFQWFAIGYSLSFSLTGSRFIGNFAHIVSMNILNESTFGAAHIPHIAFYIFQLMFAITSATSISN
;
A
#
# COMPACT_ATOMS: atom_id res chain seq x y z
N MET A 1 6.84 -15.16 20.49
CA MET A 1 7.24 -14.76 19.14
C MET A 1 7.87 -13.39 19.28
N ASP A 2 9.20 -13.34 19.38
CA ASP A 2 9.91 -12.09 19.61
C ASP A 2 9.82 -11.24 18.34
N VAL A 3 8.99 -10.20 18.44
CA VAL A 3 8.91 -9.14 17.47
C VAL A 3 10.18 -8.32 17.58
N ASP A 4 11.05 -8.44 16.58
CA ASP A 4 12.23 -7.59 16.48
C ASP A 4 11.77 -6.14 16.29
N SER A 5 11.79 -5.38 17.38
CA SER A 5 11.32 -4.00 17.41
C SER A 5 12.10 -3.12 16.42
N ALA A 6 13.37 -3.45 16.18
CA ALA A 6 14.20 -2.81 15.16
C ALA A 6 13.67 -3.05 13.74
N SER A 7 13.33 -4.30 13.41
CA SER A 7 12.78 -4.68 12.10
C SER A 7 11.41 -4.04 11.86
N LEU A 8 10.55 -4.01 12.87
CA LEU A 8 9.25 -3.32 12.80
C LEU A 8 9.42 -1.82 12.58
N THR A 9 10.31 -1.17 13.35
CA THR A 9 10.56 0.26 13.23
C THR A 9 11.12 0.60 11.85
N TRP A 10 12.03 -0.23 11.33
CA TRP A 10 12.59 -0.06 9.98
C TRP A 10 11.53 -0.16 8.88
N VAL A 11 10.63 -1.14 8.97
CA VAL A 11 9.53 -1.31 7.99
C VAL A 11 8.55 -0.13 8.06
N LEU A 12 8.22 0.36 9.25
CA LEU A 12 7.34 1.53 9.41
C LEU A 12 7.97 2.81 8.87
N ILE A 13 9.26 3.04 9.13
CA ILE A 13 10.01 4.17 8.56
C ILE A 13 10.05 4.05 7.03
N SER A 14 10.29 2.84 6.51
CA SER A 14 10.28 2.59 5.07
C SER A 14 8.91 2.87 4.45
N ALA A 15 7.81 2.47 5.10
CA ALA A 15 6.46 2.80 4.66
C ALA A 15 6.20 4.33 4.65
N ALA A 16 6.69 5.05 5.66
CA ALA A 16 6.59 6.51 5.69
C ALA A 16 7.39 7.18 4.56
N LEU A 17 8.57 6.65 4.21
CA LEU A 17 9.37 7.12 3.07
C LEU A 17 8.63 6.93 1.74
N VAL A 18 7.98 5.78 1.54
CA VAL A 18 7.17 5.54 0.33
C VAL A 18 5.95 6.46 0.29
N TRP A 19 5.33 6.75 1.43
CA TRP A 19 4.18 7.66 1.49
C TRP A 19 4.52 9.07 0.96
N ILE A 20 5.75 9.56 1.19
CA ILE A 20 6.22 10.85 0.66
C ILE A 20 6.36 10.84 -0.87
N MET A 21 6.56 9.68 -1.50
CA MET A 21 6.64 9.58 -2.97
C MET A 21 5.30 9.91 -3.64
N ILE A 22 4.17 9.66 -2.97
CA ILE A 22 2.83 9.88 -3.52
C ILE A 22 2.59 11.36 -3.88
N PRO A 23 2.73 12.33 -2.94
CA PRO A 23 2.65 13.75 -3.29
C PRO A 23 3.86 14.22 -4.11
N GLY A 24 5.05 13.61 -3.93
CA GLY A 24 6.24 13.95 -4.69
C GLY A 24 6.07 13.74 -6.20
N ILE A 25 5.47 12.61 -6.59
CA ILE A 25 5.12 12.29 -7.96
C ILE A 25 4.04 13.24 -8.48
N GLY A 26 2.96 13.47 -7.72
CA GLY A 26 1.90 14.40 -8.10
C GLY A 26 2.41 15.83 -8.36
N LEU A 27 3.33 16.33 -7.52
CA LEU A 27 3.99 17.62 -7.69
C LEU A 27 4.92 17.64 -8.91
N PHE A 28 5.70 16.57 -9.12
CA PHE A 28 6.61 16.45 -10.26
C PHE A 28 5.86 16.48 -11.60
N TYR A 29 4.79 15.68 -11.73
CA TYR A 29 3.97 15.67 -12.94
C TYR A 29 3.22 17.01 -13.11
N SER A 30 2.64 17.56 -12.05
CA SER A 30 1.99 18.88 -12.06
C SER A 30 2.92 19.99 -12.59
N GLY A 31 4.20 19.99 -12.21
CA GLY A 31 5.20 20.96 -12.65
C GLY A 31 5.60 20.86 -14.13
N MET A 32 5.42 19.68 -14.75
CA MET A 32 5.65 19.48 -16.18
C MET A 32 4.44 19.87 -17.05
N THR A 33 3.24 20.01 -16.46
CA THR A 33 2.02 20.37 -17.20
C THR A 33 1.82 21.88 -17.30
N LYS A 34 0.90 22.30 -18.18
CA LYS A 34 0.48 23.70 -18.28
C LYS A 34 -0.12 24.16 -16.94
N ARG A 35 0.27 25.36 -16.45
CA ARG A 35 -0.15 25.96 -15.15
C ARG A 35 -1.65 25.87 -14.81
N LYS A 36 -2.55 25.74 -15.79
CA LYS A 36 -3.99 25.60 -15.57
C LYS A 36 -4.41 24.23 -15.01
N SER A 37 -3.63 23.16 -15.21
CA SER A 37 -3.98 21.79 -14.81
C SER A 37 -3.24 21.29 -13.57
N ALA A 38 -2.27 22.05 -13.07
CA ALA A 38 -1.45 21.71 -11.91
C ALA A 38 -2.28 21.35 -10.66
N LEU A 39 -3.29 22.16 -10.35
CA LEU A 39 -4.17 21.92 -9.20
C LEU A 39 -5.02 20.64 -9.37
N SER A 40 -5.40 20.31 -10.61
CA SER A 40 -6.19 19.12 -10.93
C SER A 40 -5.38 17.84 -10.73
N LEU A 41 -4.08 17.83 -11.06
CA LEU A 41 -3.21 16.67 -10.86
C LEU A 41 -2.94 16.41 -9.37
N LEU A 42 -2.78 17.47 -8.57
CA LEU A 42 -2.65 17.32 -7.11
C LEU A 42 -3.92 16.74 -6.47
N TRP A 43 -5.09 17.21 -6.90
CA TRP A 43 -6.37 16.63 -6.45
C TRP A 43 -6.54 15.19 -6.91
N LEU A 44 -6.11 14.86 -8.12
CA LEU A 44 -6.15 13.50 -8.65
C LEU A 44 -5.26 12.55 -7.84
N SER A 45 -4.03 12.96 -7.50
CA SER A 45 -3.12 12.21 -6.62
C SER A 45 -3.75 11.88 -5.25
N LEU A 46 -4.44 12.85 -4.63
CA LEU A 46 -5.14 12.63 -3.36
C LEU A 46 -6.33 11.69 -3.51
N MET A 47 -7.10 11.82 -4.60
CA MET A 47 -8.23 10.94 -4.89
C MET A 47 -7.78 9.49 -5.14
N THR A 48 -6.71 9.30 -5.92
CA THR A 48 -6.12 7.99 -6.19
C THR A 48 -5.65 7.31 -4.89
N THR A 49 -5.10 8.09 -3.95
CA THR A 49 -4.71 7.60 -2.62
C THR A 49 -5.92 7.10 -1.82
N ALA A 50 -7.03 7.84 -1.82
CA ALA A 50 -8.25 7.45 -1.13
C ALA A 50 -8.91 6.21 -1.75
N VAL A 51 -9.03 6.16 -3.08
CA VAL A 51 -9.64 5.02 -3.79
C VAL A 51 -8.81 3.75 -3.62
N THR A 52 -7.48 3.86 -3.74
CA THR A 52 -6.59 2.70 -3.63
C THR A 52 -6.54 2.17 -2.20
N SER A 53 -6.56 3.04 -1.18
CA SER A 53 -6.63 2.58 0.22
C SER A 53 -7.93 1.84 0.53
N PHE A 54 -9.05 2.28 -0.04
CA PHE A 54 -10.34 1.58 0.08
C PHE A 54 -10.34 0.23 -0.67
N GLN A 55 -9.81 0.19 -1.90
CA GLN A 55 -9.68 -1.04 -2.68
C GLN A 55 -8.77 -2.07 -1.99
N TRP A 56 -7.67 -1.60 -1.40
CA TRP A 56 -6.73 -2.43 -0.65
C TRP A 56 -7.36 -3.04 0.60
N PHE A 57 -8.12 -2.24 1.35
CA PHE A 57 -8.86 -2.67 2.53
C PHE A 57 -9.98 -3.66 2.20
N ALA A 58 -10.72 -3.44 1.10
CA ALA A 58 -11.84 -4.29 0.73
C ALA A 58 -11.39 -5.67 0.25
N ILE A 59 -10.45 -5.71 -0.72
CA ILE A 59 -10.08 -6.96 -1.42
C ILE A 59 -8.59 -7.06 -1.76
N GLY A 60 -7.86 -5.94 -1.89
CA GLY A 60 -6.52 -5.93 -2.49
C GLY A 60 -5.49 -6.76 -1.73
N TYR A 61 -5.52 -6.70 -0.39
CA TYR A 61 -4.60 -7.50 0.42
C TYR A 61 -4.89 -9.01 0.32
N SER A 62 -6.17 -9.40 0.43
CA SER A 62 -6.58 -10.81 0.37
C SER A 62 -6.27 -11.44 -0.98
N LEU A 63 -6.46 -10.70 -2.08
CA LEU A 63 -6.20 -11.24 -3.42
C LEU A 63 -4.72 -11.44 -3.71
N SER A 64 -3.84 -10.63 -3.09
CA SER A 64 -2.40 -10.62 -3.37
C SER A 64 -1.61 -11.53 -2.44
N PHE A 65 -2.00 -11.63 -1.17
CA PHE A 65 -1.22 -12.30 -0.12
C PHE A 65 -2.01 -13.36 0.67
N SER A 66 -2.88 -14.11 0.00
CA SER A 66 -3.57 -15.22 0.65
C SER A 66 -2.73 -16.51 0.68
N LEU A 67 -2.52 -17.04 1.89
CA LEU A 67 -1.82 -18.30 2.18
C LEU A 67 -2.50 -19.54 1.58
N THR A 68 -3.81 -19.49 1.33
CA THR A 68 -4.62 -20.61 0.81
C THR A 68 -5.06 -20.38 -0.65
N GLY A 69 -4.45 -19.42 -1.35
CA GLY A 69 -4.76 -19.08 -2.74
C GLY A 69 -4.14 -20.02 -3.78
N SER A 70 -4.61 -19.90 -5.03
CA SER A 70 -3.99 -20.53 -6.20
C SER A 70 -2.72 -19.76 -6.60
N ARG A 71 -1.85 -20.37 -7.43
CA ARG A 71 -0.57 -19.79 -7.88
C ARG A 71 -0.70 -18.44 -8.62
N PHE A 72 -1.90 -18.08 -9.06
CA PHE A 72 -2.18 -16.84 -9.79
C PHE A 72 -3.13 -15.87 -9.07
N ILE A 73 -3.96 -16.34 -8.14
CA ILE A 73 -4.99 -15.53 -7.44
C ILE A 73 -5.14 -16.02 -6.01
N GLY A 74 -5.11 -15.09 -5.05
CA GLY A 74 -5.37 -15.34 -3.65
C GLY A 74 -6.81 -15.83 -3.37
N ASN A 75 -7.09 -16.20 -2.12
CA ASN A 75 -8.44 -16.51 -1.64
C ASN A 75 -9.12 -15.27 -1.02
N PHE A 76 -10.43 -15.33 -0.82
CA PHE A 76 -11.24 -14.33 -0.12
C PHE A 76 -11.20 -14.45 1.42
N ALA A 77 -10.27 -15.24 1.96
CA ALA A 77 -10.18 -15.52 3.40
C ALA A 77 -9.84 -14.29 4.27
N HIS A 78 -9.27 -13.23 3.68
CA HIS A 78 -8.89 -11.98 4.36
C HIS A 78 -9.67 -10.76 3.81
N ILE A 79 -10.90 -10.95 3.35
CA ILE A 79 -11.81 -9.83 3.01
C ILE A 79 -11.95 -8.92 4.24
N VAL A 80 -11.88 -7.59 4.04
CA VAL A 80 -12.11 -6.55 5.08
C VAL A 80 -11.15 -6.65 6.28
N SER A 81 -9.88 -7.03 6.04
CA SER A 81 -8.89 -7.18 7.14
C SER A 81 -9.35 -8.11 8.26
N MET A 82 -10.22 -9.09 7.96
CA MET A 82 -10.55 -10.13 8.92
C MET A 82 -9.36 -11.10 9.03
N ASN A 83 -8.95 -11.48 10.24
CA ASN A 83 -7.81 -12.38 10.55
C ASN A 83 -6.37 -11.88 10.28
N ILE A 84 -6.14 -10.64 9.85
CA ILE A 84 -4.76 -10.13 9.63
C ILE A 84 -3.87 -10.09 10.89
N LEU A 85 -4.43 -10.20 12.09
CA LEU A 85 -3.69 -10.17 13.36
C LEU A 85 -3.29 -11.56 13.87
N ASN A 86 -3.89 -12.63 13.36
CA ASN A 86 -3.83 -13.97 13.97
C ASN A 86 -3.03 -14.99 13.13
N GLU A 87 -2.63 -14.61 11.91
CA GLU A 87 -1.94 -15.48 10.96
C GLU A 87 -0.45 -15.10 10.84
N SER A 88 0.41 -16.11 10.76
CA SER A 88 1.86 -15.92 10.54
C SER A 88 2.13 -15.37 9.14
N THR A 89 2.86 -14.27 9.04
CA THR A 89 3.27 -13.64 7.77
C THR A 89 3.94 -14.63 6.82
N PHE A 90 3.52 -14.62 5.54
CA PHE A 90 4.16 -15.40 4.48
C PHE A 90 5.65 -15.01 4.36
N GLY A 91 6.55 -15.88 4.80
CA GLY A 91 7.99 -15.75 4.56
C GLY A 91 8.80 -14.81 5.49
N ALA A 92 8.19 -14.16 6.49
CA ALA A 92 8.92 -13.29 7.44
C ALA A 92 8.53 -13.58 8.90
N ALA A 93 9.28 -14.48 9.55
CA ALA A 93 9.00 -14.97 10.91
C ALA A 93 9.07 -13.89 12.02
N HIS A 94 9.61 -12.69 11.74
CA HIS A 94 9.89 -11.65 12.74
C HIS A 94 9.16 -10.32 12.52
N ILE A 95 8.32 -10.20 11.48
CA ILE A 95 7.63 -8.94 11.15
C ILE A 95 6.12 -9.11 11.32
N PRO A 96 5.44 -8.26 12.11
CA PRO A 96 3.98 -8.27 12.24
C PRO A 96 3.30 -8.10 10.89
N HIS A 97 2.30 -8.93 10.64
CA HIS A 97 1.54 -8.95 9.40
C HIS A 97 0.90 -7.59 9.06
N ILE A 98 0.54 -6.81 10.08
CA ILE A 98 0.05 -5.43 9.92
C ILE A 98 1.10 -4.46 9.35
N ALA A 99 2.38 -4.61 9.72
CA ALA A 99 3.45 -3.77 9.19
C ALA A 99 3.71 -4.09 7.71
N PHE A 100 3.66 -5.38 7.35
CA PHE A 100 3.74 -5.80 5.96
C PHE A 100 2.53 -5.32 5.13
N TYR A 101 1.32 -5.40 5.67
CA TYR A 101 0.10 -4.86 5.06
C TYR A 101 0.24 -3.36 4.73
N ILE A 102 0.71 -2.56 5.69
CA ILE A 102 0.87 -1.11 5.50
C ILE A 102 1.97 -0.83 4.48
N PHE A 103 3.09 -1.55 4.54
CA PHE A 103 4.18 -1.38 3.57
C PHE A 103 3.72 -1.67 2.13
N GLN A 104 3.02 -2.78 1.92
CA GLN A 104 2.50 -3.17 0.60
C GLN A 104 1.41 -2.22 0.09
N LEU A 105 0.56 -1.70 0.98
CA LEU A 105 -0.41 -0.66 0.65
C LEU A 105 0.26 0.58 0.01
N MET A 106 1.42 0.99 0.52
CA MET A 106 2.14 2.17 -0.02
C MET A 106 2.65 1.95 -1.45
N PHE A 107 3.05 0.72 -1.79
CA PHE A 107 3.42 0.38 -3.17
C PHE A 107 2.21 0.41 -4.09
N ALA A 108 1.07 -0.15 -3.67
CA ALA A 108 -0.16 -0.13 -4.47
C ALA A 108 -0.59 1.31 -4.79
N ILE A 109 -0.55 2.20 -3.80
CA ILE A 109 -0.90 3.62 -3.99
C ILE A 109 0.10 4.33 -4.93
N THR A 110 1.40 4.05 -4.78
CA THR A 110 2.45 4.67 -5.63
C THR A 110 2.27 4.28 -7.10
N SER A 111 2.03 3.00 -7.37
CA SER A 111 1.74 2.51 -8.72
C SER A 111 0.46 3.13 -9.29
N ALA A 112 -0.62 3.18 -8.52
CA ALA A 112 -1.87 3.81 -8.93
C ALA A 112 -1.70 5.30 -9.24
N THR A 113 -0.91 6.02 -8.45
CA THR A 113 -0.64 7.45 -8.65
C THR A 113 0.18 7.68 -9.92
N SER A 114 1.16 6.83 -10.19
CA SER A 114 2.01 6.92 -11.39
C SER A 114 1.24 6.68 -12.70
N ILE A 115 0.18 5.87 -12.70
CA ILE A 115 -0.63 5.63 -13.91
C ILE A 115 -1.70 6.72 -14.15
N SER A 116 -2.04 7.49 -13.12
CA SER A 116 -3.11 8.49 -13.18
C SER A 116 -2.65 9.88 -13.66
N ASN A 117 -1.35 10.17 -13.57
CA ASN A 117 -0.75 11.45 -14.00
C ASN A 117 -0.15 11.36 -15.40
#